data_AF-A0A3D0CVV3-F1
#
_entry.id   AF-A0A3D0CVV3-F1
#
_cell.length_a   1.000
_cell.length_b   1.000
_cell.length_c   1.000
_cell.angle_alpha   90.00
_cell.angle_beta   90.00
_cell.angle_gamma   90.00
#
_symmetry.space_group_name_H-M   'P 1'
#
loop_
_entity.id
_entity.type
_entity.pdbx_description
1 polymer ?
#
loop_
_entity_poly.entity_id
_entity_poly.type
_entity_poly.pdbx_seq_one_letter_code
_entity_poly.pdbx_strand_id
1 'polypeptide(L)'
;MTIPTSSPDDQGVPDALLAALIKRLTTTTFGRPAESRWLGQVDSTNLIARAVARAGAPEGTLIVAEEQLAGRGRLGRRWQAPY
;
A
#
# COMPACT_ATOMS: atom_id res chain seq x y z
N MET A 1 -18.48 10.27 32.65
CA MET A 1 -18.54 11.51 31.85
C MET A 1 -17.64 11.26 30.64
N THR A 2 -18.24 10.89 29.52
CA THR A 2 -17.54 10.37 28.34
C THR A 2 -17.42 11.49 27.32
N ILE A 3 -16.19 11.94 27.02
CA ILE A 3 -15.92 12.80 25.87
C ILE A 3 -15.83 11.88 24.64
N PRO A 4 -16.61 12.10 23.57
CA PRO A 4 -16.36 11.39 22.32
C PRO A 4 -15.12 12.00 21.68
N THR A 5 -13.99 11.28 21.73
CA THR A 5 -12.77 11.63 21.00
C THR A 5 -12.80 10.93 19.66
N SER A 6 -13.45 11.52 18.67
CA SER A 6 -13.08 11.27 17.28
C SER A 6 -13.18 12.59 16.53
N SER A 7 -12.04 13.04 16.01
CA SER A 7 -11.98 14.17 15.08
C SER A 7 -12.67 13.75 13.78
N PRO A 8 -13.38 14.63 13.06
CA PRO A 8 -13.88 14.31 11.72
C PRO A 8 -12.76 13.92 10.73
N ASP A 9 -11.49 14.26 11.04
CA ASP A 9 -10.29 13.85 10.28
C ASP A 9 -9.86 12.38 10.50
N ASP A 10 -10.51 11.67 11.43
CA ASP A 10 -10.20 10.28 11.80
C ASP A 10 -10.93 9.24 10.93
N GLN A 11 -11.75 9.71 9.98
CA GLN A 11 -12.25 8.88 8.90
C GLN A 11 -11.12 8.76 7.87
N GLY A 12 -10.36 7.67 7.98
CA GLY A 12 -9.29 7.32 7.05
C GLY A 12 -9.71 7.56 5.60
N VAL A 13 -8.76 8.02 4.77
CA VAL A 13 -8.97 8.27 3.35
C VAL A 13 -9.59 7.01 2.71
N PRO A 14 -10.78 7.09 2.08
CA PRO A 14 -11.37 5.93 1.42
C PRO A 14 -10.39 5.33 0.42
N ASP A 15 -10.31 4.01 0.30
CA ASP A 15 -9.28 3.35 -0.53
C ASP A 15 -9.32 3.75 -2.00
N ALA A 16 -10.52 4.00 -2.52
CA ALA A 16 -10.70 4.55 -3.86
C ALA A 16 -10.03 5.93 -4.03
N LEU A 17 -10.05 6.76 -2.99
CA LEU A 17 -9.37 8.06 -2.95
C LEU A 17 -7.85 7.88 -2.82
N LEU A 18 -7.38 6.91 -2.02
CA LEU A 18 -5.94 6.60 -1.91
C LEU A 18 -5.37 6.11 -3.25
N ALA A 19 -6.06 5.20 -3.94
CA ALA A 19 -5.70 4.74 -5.27
C ALA A 19 -5.62 5.90 -6.27
N ALA A 20 -6.57 6.84 -6.20
CA ALA A 20 -6.59 8.02 -7.05
C ALA A 20 -5.41 8.97 -6.74
N LEU A 21 -5.01 9.14 -5.47
CA LEU A 21 -3.87 9.97 -5.08
C LEU A 21 -2.54 9.40 -5.60
N ILE A 22 -2.35 8.09 -5.51
CA ILE A 22 -1.14 7.43 -6.03
C ILE A 22 -1.00 7.63 -7.54
N LYS A 23 -2.12 7.58 -8.29
CA LYS A 23 -2.11 7.87 -9.74
C LYS A 23 -1.74 9.32 -10.07
N ARG A 24 -1.81 10.22 -9.10
CA ARG A 24 -1.48 11.64 -9.23
C ARG A 24 -0.08 11.99 -8.73
N LEU A 25 0.71 11.00 -8.31
CA LEU A 25 2.09 11.24 -7.91
C LEU A 25 2.91 11.78 -9.09
N THR A 26 3.63 12.86 -8.85
CA THR A 26 4.53 13.53 -9.80
C THR A 26 5.99 13.28 -9.49
N THR A 27 6.26 12.27 -8.66
CA THR A 27 7.58 11.94 -8.15
C THR A 27 8.51 11.41 -9.23
N THR A 28 9.80 11.73 -9.10
CA THR A 28 10.82 11.37 -10.09
C THR A 28 11.53 10.07 -9.79
N THR A 29 11.54 9.57 -8.56
CA THR A 29 12.25 8.33 -8.18
C THR A 29 11.26 7.21 -7.85
N PHE A 30 10.51 7.31 -6.75
CA PHE A 30 9.55 6.28 -6.32
C PHE A 30 8.11 6.70 -6.61
N GLY A 31 7.26 5.75 -7.00
CA GLY A 31 5.83 6.00 -7.14
C GLY A 31 5.42 6.64 -8.44
N ARG A 32 6.22 6.46 -9.49
CA ARG A 32 5.83 6.85 -10.85
C ARG A 32 4.55 6.10 -11.22
N PRO A 33 3.46 6.79 -11.58
CA PRO A 33 2.16 6.15 -11.79
C PRO A 33 2.16 5.04 -12.84
N ALA A 34 2.95 5.17 -13.91
CA ALA A 34 3.05 4.18 -14.98
C ALA A 34 3.64 2.83 -14.52
N GLU A 35 4.48 2.84 -13.50
CA GLU A 35 5.20 1.66 -13.01
C GLU A 35 4.48 1.01 -11.82
N SER A 36 3.70 1.80 -11.08
CA SER A 36 3.15 1.42 -9.78
C SER A 36 1.84 0.64 -9.91
N ARG A 37 1.62 -0.32 -9.01
CA ARG A 37 0.46 -1.22 -9.01
C ARG A 37 -0.36 -1.05 -7.74
N TRP A 38 -1.67 -1.07 -7.91
CA TRP A 38 -2.65 -1.06 -6.84
C TRP A 38 -3.46 -2.35 -6.87
N LEU A 39 -3.62 -2.97 -5.71
CA LEU A 39 -4.22 -4.28 -5.53
C LEU A 39 -5.21 -4.17 -4.37
N GLY A 40 -6.31 -4.94 -4.40
CA GLY A 40 -7.23 -5.00 -3.26
C GLY A 40 -6.60 -5.82 -2.12
N GLN A 41 -6.83 -7.13 -2.15
CA GLN A 41 -6.31 -8.06 -1.15
C GLN A 41 -5.14 -8.88 -1.71
N VAL A 42 -4.05 -8.99 -0.94
CA VAL A 42 -2.86 -9.80 -1.32
C VAL A 42 -2.29 -10.56 -0.13
N ASP A 43 -1.48 -11.59 -0.37
CA ASP A 43 -0.73 -12.23 0.72
C ASP A 43 0.31 -11.29 1.31
N SER A 44 1.15 -10.69 0.46
CA SER A 44 2.14 -9.69 0.87
C SER A 44 2.57 -8.82 -0.30
N THR A 45 2.57 -7.51 -0.10
CA THR A 45 3.07 -6.54 -1.09
C THR A 45 4.55 -6.79 -1.40
N ASN A 46 5.35 -7.18 -0.40
CA ASN A 46 6.78 -7.47 -0.57
C ASN A 46 7.04 -8.72 -1.44
N LEU A 47 6.16 -9.72 -1.41
CA LEU A 47 6.27 -10.87 -2.31
C LEU A 47 6.06 -10.45 -3.76
N ILE A 48 5.03 -9.64 -4.00
CA ILE A 48 4.71 -9.12 -5.33
C ILE A 48 5.81 -8.19 -5.82
N ALA A 49 6.30 -7.28 -4.97
CA ALA A 49 7.40 -6.37 -5.30
C ALA A 49 8.65 -7.15 -5.74
N ARG A 50 9.00 -8.24 -5.04
CA ARG A 50 10.11 -9.12 -5.44
C ARG A 50 9.86 -9.82 -6.77
N ALA A 51 8.63 -10.30 -6.99
CA ALA A 51 8.27 -11.00 -8.23
C ALA A 51 8.38 -10.06 -9.44
N VAL A 52 7.82 -8.85 -9.36
CA VAL A 52 7.88 -7.89 -10.47
C VAL A 52 9.29 -7.34 -10.68
N ALA A 53 10.06 -7.12 -9.60
CA ALA A 53 11.47 -6.73 -9.72
C ALA A 53 12.28 -7.81 -10.45
N ARG A 54 12.07 -9.09 -10.15
CA ARG A 54 12.68 -10.21 -10.89
C ARG A 54 12.24 -10.29 -12.34
N ALA A 55 11.01 -9.85 -12.63
CA ALA A 55 10.49 -9.76 -13.99
C ALA A 55 10.97 -8.51 -14.75
N GLY A 56 11.86 -7.70 -14.17
CA GLY A 56 12.43 -6.51 -14.80
C GLY A 56 11.61 -5.24 -14.62
N ALA A 57 10.75 -5.17 -13.58
CA ALA A 57 10.06 -3.93 -13.25
C ALA A 57 11.06 -2.79 -12.98
N PRO A 58 10.86 -1.60 -13.54
CA PRO A 58 11.73 -0.45 -13.34
C PRO A 58 11.90 -0.05 -11.88
N GLU A 59 13.07 0.52 -11.57
CA GLU A 59 13.32 1.13 -10.27
C GLU A 59 12.25 2.16 -9.94
N GLY A 60 11.82 2.18 -8.68
CA GLY A 60 10.79 3.11 -8.22
C GLY A 60 9.37 2.60 -8.33
N THR A 61 9.15 1.40 -8.88
CA THR A 61 7.86 0.70 -8.89
C THR A 61 7.31 0.55 -7.47
N LEU A 62 6.12 1.09 -7.19
CA LEU A 62 5.41 0.85 -5.93
C LEU A 62 4.38 -0.27 -6.08
N ILE A 63 4.28 -1.10 -5.04
CA ILE A 63 3.19 -2.05 -4.86
C ILE A 63 2.39 -1.63 -3.64
N VAL A 64 1.13 -1.26 -3.86
CA VAL A 64 0.20 -0.87 -2.81
C VAL A 64 -0.95 -1.87 -2.80
N ALA A 65 -1.35 -2.29 -1.60
CA ALA A 65 -2.51 -3.15 -1.40
C ALA A 65 -3.42 -2.54 -0.32
N GLU A 66 -4.73 -2.70 -0.47
CA GLU A 66 -5.71 -2.37 0.58
C GLU A 66 -5.51 -3.29 1.80
N GLU A 67 -5.30 -4.59 1.57
CA GLU A 67 -5.15 -5.58 2.64
C GLU A 67 -3.98 -6.56 2.39
N GLN A 68 -3.27 -6.94 3.46
CA GLN A 68 -2.33 -8.06 3.46
C GLN A 68 -2.75 -9.20 4.39
N LEU A 69 -3.10 -10.35 3.81
CA LEU A 69 -3.54 -11.55 4.55
C LEU A 69 -2.40 -12.24 5.32
N ALA A 70 -1.21 -12.26 4.73
CA ALA A 70 -0.04 -12.99 5.20
C ALA A 70 1.20 -12.09 5.25
N GLY A 71 1.01 -10.84 5.67
CA GLY A 71 2.07 -9.87 5.84
C GLY A 71 3.19 -10.41 6.74
N ARG A 72 4.44 -10.19 6.33
CA ARG A 72 5.63 -10.64 7.05
C ARG A 72 6.58 -9.48 7.33
N GLY A 73 6.84 -9.23 8.60
CA GLY A 73 7.84 -8.29 9.09
C GLY A 73 9.21 -8.94 9.32
N ARG A 74 10.08 -8.24 10.06
CA ARG A 74 11.42 -8.73 10.40
C ARG A 74 11.35 -10.03 11.20
N LEU A 75 12.33 -10.92 10.96
CA LEU A 75 12.46 -12.21 11.63
C LEU A 75 11.21 -13.10 11.51
N GLY A 76 10.45 -12.96 10.42
CA GLY A 76 9.26 -13.77 10.17
C GLY A 76 8.05 -13.41 11.03
N ARG A 77 8.11 -12.33 11.82
CA ARG A 77 6.96 -11.88 12.62
C ARG A 77 5.79 -11.51 11.72
N ARG A 78 4.57 -11.89 12.13
CA ARG A 78 3.35 -11.54 11.42
C ARG A 78 3.19 -10.01 11.40
N TRP A 79 2.93 -9.48 10.21
CA TRP A 79 2.53 -8.09 9.99
C TRP A 79 1.03 -8.07 9.74
N GLN A 80 0.29 -7.42 10.63
CA GLN A 80 -1.16 -7.24 10.48
C GLN A 80 -1.39 -5.93 9.72
N ALA A 81 -2.04 -6.03 8.55
CA ALA A 81 -2.47 -4.88 7.76
C ALA A 81 -3.85 -5.18 7.17
N PRO A 82 -4.90 -5.15 8.01
CA PRO A 82 -6.28 -5.19 7.55
C PRO A 82 -6.66 -3.86 6.88
N TYR A 83 -7.76 -3.89 6.13
CA TYR A 83 -8.47 -2.71 5.62
C TYR A 83 -9.21 -1.98 6.75
#